data_AF-A0A894T8W0-F1
#
_entry.id   AF-A0A894T8W0-F1
#
_cell.length_a   1.000
_cell.length_b   1.000
_cell.length_c   1.000
_cell.angle_alpha   90.00
_cell.angle_beta   90.00
_cell.angle_gamma   90.00
#
_symmetry.space_group_name_H-M   'P 1'
#
loop_
_entity.id
_entity.type
_entity.pdbx_description
1 polymer ?
#
loop_
_entity_poly.entity_id
_entity_poly.type
_entity_poly.pdbx_seq_one_letter_code
_entity_poly.pdbx_strand_id
1 'polypeptide(L)'
;MNSYQIYIVLGLVLGIVLLTIVTNMISSMLKKKHLISNINNLWKNKKTLENFIRPNSRFDYQFKLRRNNNCKFLVDDKTWSDLNFGTLFHQSNFNFTAIGEMRWYATLRNMFHIEHRNLLNLFTNDERFRKEVSYHLALIGKVVYPIFPDQIKPAKKNRFCCKVKKYS
;
A
#
# COMPACT_ATOMS: atom_id res chain seq x y z
N MET A 1 18.34 19.66 52.48
CA MET A 1 18.71 19.87 51.06
C MET A 1 18.46 21.34 50.74
N ASN A 2 19.50 22.11 50.40
CA ASN A 2 19.34 23.56 50.21
C ASN A 2 18.50 23.86 48.98
N SER A 3 17.70 24.93 49.01
CA SER A 3 16.82 25.35 47.90
C SER A 3 17.58 25.46 46.56
N TYR A 4 18.84 25.89 46.60
CA TYR A 4 19.73 25.94 45.44
C TYR A 4 20.01 24.59 44.78
N GLN A 5 20.17 23.52 45.57
CA GLN A 5 20.38 22.17 45.03
C GLN A 5 19.12 21.67 44.30
N ILE A 6 17.93 22.04 44.80
CA ILE A 6 16.65 21.69 44.18
C ILE A 6 16.51 22.38 42.82
N TYR A 7 16.86 23.66 42.70
CA TYR A 7 16.80 24.39 41.42
C TYR A 7 17.79 23.84 40.38
N ILE A 8 19.00 23.45 40.79
CA ILE A 8 19.99 22.83 39.90
C ILE A 8 19.47 21.49 39.36
N VAL A 9 18.91 20.63 40.22
CA VAL A 9 18.33 19.35 39.81
C VAL A 9 17.15 19.56 38.85
N LEU A 10 16.26 20.52 39.13
CA LEU A 10 15.14 20.87 38.24
C LEU A 10 15.60 21.34 36.86
N GLY A 11 16.64 22.18 36.80
CA GLY A 11 17.23 22.65 35.54
C GLY A 11 17.84 21.51 34.72
N LEU A 12 18.51 20.55 35.37
CA LEU A 12 19.08 19.37 34.72
C LEU A 12 17.99 18.46 34.12
N VAL A 13 16.91 18.23 34.87
CA VAL A 13 15.78 17.42 34.39
C VAL A 13 15.10 18.09 33.18
N LEU A 14 14.86 19.39 33.23
CA LEU A 14 14.32 20.15 32.10
C LEU A 14 15.23 20.09 30.87
N GLY A 15 16.54 20.19 31.07
CA GLY A 15 17.53 20.06 30.00
C GLY A 15 17.47 18.71 29.31
N ILE A 16 17.38 17.61 30.06
CA ILE A 16 17.28 16.25 29.52
C ILE A 16 15.97 16.06 28.74
N VAL A 17 14.84 16.58 29.27
CA VAL A 17 13.54 16.52 28.58
C VAL A 17 13.59 17.25 27.24
N LEU A 18 14.16 18.46 27.19
CA LEU A 18 14.33 19.19 25.93
C LEU A 18 15.21 18.43 24.92
N LEU A 19 16.30 17.81 25.39
CA LEU A 19 17.24 17.08 24.54
C LEU A 19 16.60 15.83 23.91
N THR A 20 15.77 15.11 24.67
CA THR A 20 15.00 13.96 24.16
C THR A 20 13.96 14.35 23.10
N ILE A 21 13.32 15.52 23.23
CA ILE A 21 12.36 16.02 22.23
C ILE A 21 13.08 16.33 20.91
N VAL A 22 14.21 17.05 20.98
CA VAL A 22 15.00 17.46 19.80
C VAL A 22 15.53 16.24 19.05
N THR A 23 16.11 15.27 19.77
CA THR A 23 16.65 14.05 19.15
C THR A 23 15.57 13.20 18.48
N ASN A 24 14.39 13.07 19.11
CA ASN A 24 13.25 12.40 18.49
C ASN A 24 12.80 13.10 17.20
N MET A 25 12.72 14.43 17.20
CA MET A 25 12.32 15.21 16.02
C MET A 25 13.30 15.03 14.84
N ILE A 26 14.61 15.09 15.11
CA ILE A 26 15.64 14.89 14.08
C ILE A 26 15.59 13.46 13.53
N SER A 27 15.48 12.46 14.41
CA SER A 27 15.42 11.06 13.99
C SER A 27 14.19 10.77 13.11
N SER A 28 13.05 11.38 13.42
CA SER A 28 11.82 11.33 12.60
C SER A 28 12.05 11.88 11.20
N MET A 29 12.67 13.06 11.09
CA MET A 29 12.95 13.68 9.78
C MET A 29 13.94 12.87 8.94
N LEU A 30 14.98 12.33 9.55
CA LEU A 30 15.95 11.47 8.87
C LEU A 30 15.31 10.18 8.35
N LYS A 31 14.49 9.51 9.17
CA LYS A 31 13.73 8.32 8.76
C LYS A 31 12.84 8.63 7.56
N LYS A 32 12.12 9.76 7.57
CA LYS A 32 11.29 10.20 6.44
C LYS A 32 12.13 10.40 5.17
N LYS A 33 13.26 11.11 5.26
CA LYS A 33 14.15 11.35 4.11
C LYS A 33 14.72 10.05 3.53
N HIS A 34 15.18 9.14 4.37
CA HIS A 34 15.67 7.83 3.94
C HIS A 34 14.57 7.02 3.23
N LEU A 35 13.35 7.01 3.78
CA LEU A 35 12.24 6.27 3.20
C LEU A 35 11.83 6.83 1.83
N ILE A 36 11.76 8.16 1.69
CA ILE A 36 11.49 8.82 0.39
C ILE A 36 12.61 8.53 -0.62
N SER A 37 13.87 8.59 -0.19
CA SER A 37 15.00 8.27 -1.07
C SER A 37 14.93 6.82 -1.57
N ASN A 38 14.62 5.88 -0.67
CA ASN A 38 14.43 4.48 -1.02
C ASN A 38 13.28 4.31 -2.03
N ILE A 39 12.12 4.92 -1.78
CA ILE A 39 10.97 4.90 -2.71
C ILE A 39 11.36 5.39 -4.11
N ASN A 40 12.14 6.45 -4.21
CA ASN A 40 12.58 6.98 -5.50
C ASN A 40 13.44 5.97 -6.26
N ASN A 41 14.33 5.30 -5.54
CA ASN A 41 15.17 4.25 -6.11
C ASN A 41 14.34 3.03 -6.49
N LEU A 42 13.30 2.67 -5.73
CA LEU A 42 12.40 1.57 -6.07
C LEU A 42 11.68 1.80 -7.40
N TRP A 43 11.17 3.02 -7.63
CA TRP A 43 10.54 3.37 -8.89
C TRP A 43 11.51 3.30 -10.07
N LYS A 44 12.68 3.93 -9.95
CA LYS A 44 13.71 3.95 -11.02
C LYS A 44 14.22 2.56 -11.36
N ASN A 45 14.46 1.74 -10.33
CA ASN A 45 15.02 0.41 -10.50
C ASN A 45 13.95 -0.68 -10.74
N LYS A 46 12.67 -0.32 -10.76
CA LYS A 46 11.53 -1.26 -10.81
C LYS A 46 11.71 -2.39 -9.79
N LYS A 47 11.89 -2.00 -8.52
CA LYS A 47 12.11 -2.93 -7.40
C LYS A 47 10.94 -2.89 -6.43
N THR A 48 10.71 -4.02 -5.77
CA THR A 48 9.76 -4.15 -4.67
C THR A 48 10.35 -3.57 -3.39
N LEU A 49 9.48 -3.04 -2.52
CA LEU A 49 9.90 -2.57 -1.19
C LEU A 49 10.38 -3.74 -0.30
N GLU A 50 9.85 -4.94 -0.54
CA GLU A 50 10.18 -6.15 0.22
C GLU A 50 11.12 -7.04 -0.60
N ASN A 51 12.13 -7.60 0.07
CA ASN A 51 13.12 -8.50 -0.53
C ASN A 51 12.80 -9.99 -0.27
N PHE A 52 11.66 -10.31 0.35
CA PHE A 52 11.31 -11.68 0.73
C PHE A 52 9.93 -12.09 0.20
N ILE A 53 9.79 -13.38 -0.07
CA ILE A 53 8.52 -14.02 -0.46
C ILE A 53 7.79 -14.43 0.82
N ARG A 54 6.52 -14.05 0.94
CA ARG A 54 5.71 -14.35 2.13
C ARG A 54 5.04 -15.71 2.01
N PRO A 55 5.31 -16.66 2.92
CA PRO A 55 4.75 -18.02 2.82
C PRO A 55 3.22 -18.04 3.02
N ASN A 56 2.66 -17.14 3.84
CA ASN A 56 1.22 -17.08 4.15
C ASN A 56 0.48 -15.94 3.42
N SER A 57 0.92 -15.58 2.22
CA SER A 57 0.28 -14.52 1.45
C SER A 57 -1.12 -14.94 0.97
N ARG A 58 -2.11 -14.03 1.09
CA ARG A 58 -3.52 -14.26 0.70
C ARG A 58 -3.96 -13.30 -0.40
N PHE A 59 -3.10 -13.06 -1.39
CA PHE A 59 -3.36 -12.09 -2.47
C PHE A 59 -4.56 -12.47 -3.36
N ASP A 60 -4.92 -13.75 -3.44
CA ASP A 60 -6.02 -14.28 -4.25
C ASP A 60 -7.40 -14.16 -3.57
N TYR A 61 -7.43 -13.81 -2.28
CA TYR A 61 -8.63 -13.86 -1.44
C TYR A 61 -9.78 -12.99 -1.98
N GLN A 62 -9.49 -11.75 -2.40
CA GLN A 62 -10.49 -10.85 -2.99
C GLN A 62 -11.12 -11.45 -4.25
N PHE A 63 -10.30 -12.05 -5.11
CA PHE A 63 -10.74 -12.68 -6.34
C PHE A 63 -11.65 -13.88 -6.04
N LYS A 64 -11.20 -14.79 -5.17
CA LYS A 64 -11.96 -15.98 -4.76
C LYS A 64 -13.34 -15.61 -4.21
N LEU A 65 -13.43 -14.56 -3.40
CA LEU A 65 -14.71 -14.13 -2.83
C LEU A 65 -15.68 -13.56 -3.87
N ARG A 66 -15.16 -12.83 -4.88
CA ARG A 66 -15.99 -12.06 -5.82
C ARG A 66 -16.21 -12.73 -7.17
N ARG A 67 -15.47 -13.80 -7.51
CA ARG A 67 -15.53 -14.46 -8.82
C ARG A 67 -16.93 -14.97 -9.20
N ASN A 68 -17.74 -15.34 -8.22
CA ASN A 68 -19.10 -15.87 -8.44
C ASN A 68 -20.15 -14.78 -8.71
N ASN A 69 -19.81 -13.48 -8.61
CA ASN A 69 -20.75 -12.37 -8.77
C ASN A 69 -21.04 -11.99 -10.24
N ASN A 70 -21.17 -12.96 -11.15
CA ASN A 70 -21.52 -12.78 -12.57
C ASN A 70 -20.56 -11.90 -13.39
N CYS A 71 -19.25 -12.07 -13.23
CA CYS A 71 -18.26 -11.50 -14.16
C CYS A 71 -18.17 -12.37 -15.43
N LYS A 72 -18.66 -11.88 -16.57
CA LYS A 72 -18.79 -12.67 -17.82
C LYS A 72 -17.47 -13.15 -18.45
N PHE A 73 -16.32 -12.59 -18.06
CA PHE A 73 -15.02 -12.89 -18.68
C PHE A 73 -13.89 -12.87 -17.64
N LEU A 74 -13.86 -13.84 -16.72
CA LEU A 74 -12.73 -14.01 -15.80
C LEU A 74 -11.72 -15.00 -16.38
N VAL A 75 -10.44 -14.78 -16.08
CA VAL A 75 -9.38 -15.76 -16.38
C VAL A 75 -9.53 -16.92 -15.40
N ASP A 76 -9.83 -18.10 -15.91
CA ASP A 76 -9.96 -19.31 -15.10
C ASP A 76 -8.59 -19.84 -14.64
N ASP A 77 -8.62 -20.79 -13.70
CA ASP A 77 -7.39 -21.32 -13.09
C ASP A 77 -6.53 -22.10 -14.09
N LYS A 78 -7.14 -22.70 -15.12
CA LYS A 78 -6.43 -23.37 -16.20
C LYS A 78 -5.68 -22.38 -17.06
N THR A 79 -6.35 -21.36 -17.61
CA THR A 79 -5.69 -20.30 -18.41
C THR A 79 -4.60 -19.59 -17.61
N TRP A 80 -4.81 -19.39 -16.31
CA TRP A 80 -3.81 -18.82 -15.43
C TRP A 80 -2.52 -19.64 -15.36
N SER A 81 -2.66 -20.96 -15.25
CA SER A 81 -1.53 -21.88 -15.24
C SER A 81 -0.87 -21.98 -16.61
N ASP A 82 -1.66 -22.12 -17.68
CA ASP A 82 -1.19 -22.28 -19.06
C ASP A 82 -0.36 -21.07 -19.52
N LEU A 83 -0.75 -19.85 -19.12
CA LEU A 83 -0.03 -18.61 -19.42
C LEU A 83 1.01 -18.22 -18.36
N ASN A 84 1.23 -19.06 -17.35
CA ASN A 84 2.15 -18.82 -16.25
C ASN A 84 1.98 -17.43 -15.58
N PHE A 85 0.72 -17.02 -15.37
CA PHE A 85 0.41 -15.72 -14.78
C PHE A 85 0.87 -15.59 -13.32
N GLY A 86 1.14 -16.70 -12.63
CA GLY A 86 1.77 -16.68 -11.30
C GLY A 86 3.13 -16.01 -11.34
N THR A 87 3.99 -16.37 -12.31
CA THR A 87 5.31 -15.75 -12.46
C THR A 87 5.19 -14.27 -12.86
N LEU A 88 4.28 -13.96 -13.80
CA LEU A 88 4.03 -12.59 -14.23
C LEU A 88 3.58 -11.72 -13.06
N PHE A 89 2.68 -12.23 -12.22
CA PHE A 89 2.22 -11.53 -11.02
C PHE A 89 3.39 -11.15 -10.12
N HIS A 90 4.27 -12.11 -9.78
CA HIS A 90 5.43 -11.83 -8.92
C HIS A 90 6.42 -10.84 -9.53
N GLN A 91 6.67 -10.90 -10.84
CA GLN A 91 7.59 -10.00 -11.54
C GLN A 91 7.04 -8.57 -11.70
N SER A 92 5.72 -8.41 -11.75
CA SER A 92 5.05 -7.12 -11.98
C SER A 92 4.49 -6.47 -10.70
N ASN A 93 4.53 -7.18 -9.57
CA ASN A 93 3.94 -6.72 -8.33
C ASN A 93 4.86 -5.74 -7.58
N PHE A 94 4.78 -4.46 -7.94
CA PHE A 94 5.47 -3.37 -7.25
C PHE A 94 4.62 -2.69 -6.17
N ASN A 95 3.52 -3.31 -5.73
CA ASN A 95 2.61 -2.69 -4.77
C ASN A 95 3.26 -2.54 -3.40
N PHE A 96 2.99 -1.42 -2.72
CA PHE A 96 3.42 -1.18 -1.35
C PHE A 96 2.48 -1.75 -0.29
N THR A 97 1.23 -2.05 -0.67
CA THR A 97 0.17 -2.47 0.27
C THR A 97 -0.43 -3.82 -0.11
N ALA A 98 -0.86 -4.58 0.90
CA ALA A 98 -1.47 -5.90 0.72
C ALA A 98 -2.77 -5.83 -0.10
N ILE A 99 -3.56 -4.76 0.08
CA ILE A 99 -4.77 -4.51 -0.71
C ILE A 99 -4.46 -4.19 -2.18
N GLY A 100 -3.34 -3.50 -2.44
CA GLY A 100 -2.86 -3.25 -3.80
C GLY A 100 -2.48 -4.56 -4.51
N GLU A 101 -1.81 -5.47 -3.80
CA GLU A 101 -1.50 -6.80 -4.33
C GLU A 101 -2.76 -7.60 -4.68
N MET A 102 -3.75 -7.61 -3.79
CA MET A 102 -5.03 -8.27 -4.05
C MET A 102 -5.74 -7.68 -5.28
N ARG A 103 -5.74 -6.35 -5.39
CA ARG A 103 -6.31 -5.64 -6.53
C ARG A 103 -5.57 -5.95 -7.82
N TRP A 104 -4.24 -6.03 -7.77
CA TRP A 104 -3.41 -6.39 -8.92
C TRP A 104 -3.69 -7.81 -9.39
N TYR A 105 -3.73 -8.78 -8.47
CA TYR A 105 -4.08 -10.16 -8.78
C TYR A 105 -5.46 -10.26 -9.45
N ALA A 106 -6.46 -9.61 -8.88
CA ALA A 106 -7.81 -9.59 -9.44
C ALA A 106 -7.87 -8.89 -10.82
N THR A 107 -7.06 -7.85 -11.04
CA THR A 107 -6.96 -7.16 -12.33
C THR A 107 -6.36 -8.06 -13.40
N LEU A 108 -5.28 -8.80 -13.09
CA LEU A 108 -4.71 -9.80 -14.00
C LEU A 108 -5.70 -10.91 -14.35
N ARG A 109 -6.59 -11.25 -13.41
CA ARG A 109 -7.70 -12.19 -13.63
C ARG A 109 -8.89 -11.60 -14.40
N ASN A 110 -8.74 -10.38 -14.92
CA ASN A 110 -9.77 -9.63 -15.65
C ASN A 110 -11.02 -9.30 -14.82
N MET A 111 -10.90 -9.18 -13.49
CA MET A 111 -12.01 -8.78 -12.61
C MET A 111 -12.23 -7.26 -12.59
N PHE A 112 -11.17 -6.48 -12.77
CA PHE A 112 -11.21 -5.02 -12.77
C PHE A 112 -10.58 -4.47 -14.04
N HIS A 113 -11.11 -3.35 -14.54
CA HIS A 113 -10.53 -2.63 -15.66
C HIS A 113 -9.96 -1.29 -15.19
N ILE A 114 -8.88 -0.85 -15.84
CA ILE A 114 -8.28 0.46 -15.57
C ILE A 114 -9.10 1.51 -16.30
N GLU A 115 -9.99 2.19 -15.58
CA GLU A 115 -10.87 3.21 -16.15
C GLU A 115 -10.25 4.63 -16.10
N HIS A 116 -9.44 4.92 -15.08
CA HIS A 116 -8.96 6.27 -14.78
C HIS A 116 -7.59 6.58 -15.39
N ARG A 117 -7.55 6.83 -16.71
CA ARG A 117 -6.31 7.18 -17.44
C ARG A 117 -5.65 8.47 -16.94
N ASN A 118 -6.42 9.44 -16.46
CA ASN A 118 -5.89 10.68 -15.90
C ASN A 118 -5.03 10.42 -14.65
N LEU A 119 -5.50 9.52 -13.77
CA LEU A 119 -4.76 9.14 -12.57
C LEU A 119 -3.48 8.39 -12.93
N LEU A 120 -3.53 7.53 -13.94
CA LEU A 120 -2.34 6.85 -14.47
C LEU A 120 -1.31 7.88 -14.97
N ASN A 121 -1.74 8.86 -15.77
CA ASN A 121 -0.86 9.93 -16.25
C ASN A 121 -0.24 10.74 -15.10
N LEU A 122 -1.01 11.02 -14.03
CA LEU A 122 -0.47 11.70 -12.84
C LEU A 122 0.62 10.85 -12.17
N PHE A 123 0.40 9.56 -11.98
CA PHE A 123 1.42 8.67 -11.43
C PHE A 123 2.64 8.53 -12.34
N THR A 124 2.48 8.59 -13.66
CA THR A 124 3.59 8.47 -14.61
C THR A 124 4.43 9.76 -14.68
N ASN A 125 3.78 10.91 -14.84
CA ASN A 125 4.44 12.16 -15.22
C ASN A 125 4.76 13.06 -14.02
N ASP A 126 3.95 13.03 -12.95
CA ASP A 126 4.17 13.85 -11.77
C ASP A 126 4.96 13.07 -10.71
N GLU A 127 6.26 13.34 -10.67
CA GLU A 127 7.17 12.74 -9.71
C GLU A 127 6.85 13.13 -8.26
N ARG A 128 6.43 14.38 -7.99
CA ARG A 128 6.13 14.83 -6.63
C ARG A 128 4.89 14.12 -6.10
N PHE A 129 3.82 14.11 -6.90
CA PHE A 129 2.59 13.41 -6.58
C PHE A 129 2.85 11.92 -6.32
N ARG A 130 3.57 11.25 -7.22
CA ARG A 130 3.92 9.83 -7.06
C ARG A 130 4.68 9.58 -5.76
N LYS A 131 5.66 10.41 -5.41
CA LYS A 131 6.46 10.25 -4.18
C LYS A 131 5.62 10.39 -2.92
N GLU A 132 4.78 11.42 -2.86
CA GLU A 132 3.91 11.66 -1.71
C GLU A 132 2.95 10.48 -1.52
N VAL A 133 2.28 10.02 -2.58
CA VAL A 133 1.36 8.90 -2.46
C VAL A 133 2.10 7.60 -2.10
N SER A 134 3.24 7.34 -2.74
CA SER A 134 4.06 6.16 -2.46
C SER A 134 4.56 6.14 -1.01
N TYR A 135 4.91 7.30 -0.45
CA TYR A 135 5.31 7.45 0.94
C TYR A 135 4.20 7.01 1.89
N HIS A 136 2.98 7.52 1.71
CA HIS A 136 1.84 7.14 2.55
C HIS A 136 1.48 5.66 2.40
N LEU A 137 1.55 5.10 1.19
CA LEU A 137 1.32 3.68 0.96
C LEU A 137 2.39 2.79 1.60
N ALA A 138 3.66 3.22 1.57
CA ALA A 138 4.75 2.50 2.22
C ALA A 138 4.63 2.50 3.75
N LEU A 139 4.09 3.58 4.35
CA LEU A 139 3.81 3.64 5.78
C LEU A 139 2.73 2.63 6.22
N ILE A 140 1.71 2.42 5.38
CA ILE A 140 0.70 1.36 5.61
C ILE A 140 1.37 -0.01 5.50
N GLY A 141 2.20 -0.18 4.46
CA GLY A 141 2.89 -1.43 4.17
C GLY A 141 1.92 -2.58 3.89
N LYS A 142 2.44 -3.80 3.96
CA LYS A 142 1.66 -5.01 3.68
C LYS A 142 1.37 -5.82 4.96
N VAL A 143 1.33 -5.19 6.13
CA VAL A 143 1.34 -5.91 7.44
C VAL A 143 0.16 -6.88 7.59
N VAL A 144 -1.03 -6.54 7.07
CA VAL A 144 -2.23 -7.37 7.18
C VAL A 144 -2.98 -7.42 5.85
N TYR A 145 -3.32 -8.62 5.39
CA TYR A 145 -4.27 -8.80 4.29
C TYR A 145 -5.69 -8.57 4.82
N PRO A 146 -6.47 -7.63 4.25
CA PRO A 146 -7.84 -7.40 4.70
C PRO A 146 -8.70 -8.65 4.54
N ILE A 147 -9.54 -8.90 5.55
CA ILE A 147 -10.55 -9.96 5.55
C ILE A 147 -11.87 -9.30 5.12
N PHE A 148 -12.60 -9.94 4.20
CA PHE A 148 -13.85 -9.45 3.62
C PHE A 148 -15.01 -10.33 4.16
N PRO A 149 -16.21 -9.78 4.40
CA PRO A 149 -16.70 -8.46 3.98
C PRO A 149 -16.25 -7.35 4.95
N ASP A 150 -15.85 -6.21 4.39
CA ASP A 150 -15.42 -5.04 5.16
C ASP A 150 -16.45 -4.70 6.26
N GLN A 151 -16.02 -4.58 7.52
CA GLN A 151 -16.87 -4.09 8.62
C GLN A 151 -17.19 -2.58 8.48
N ILE A 152 -16.56 -1.92 7.52
CA ILE A 152 -16.82 -0.52 7.17
C ILE A 152 -18.08 -0.51 6.31
N LYS A 153 -19.14 0.19 6.75
CA LYS A 153 -20.33 0.44 5.92
C LYS A 153 -19.87 0.82 4.51
N PRO A 154 -20.36 0.14 3.46
CA PRO A 154 -19.91 0.43 2.11
C PRO A 154 -20.15 1.91 1.82
N ALA A 155 -19.08 2.69 1.64
CA ALA A 155 -19.18 4.01 1.05
C ALA A 155 -19.96 3.85 -0.26
N LYS A 156 -20.94 4.74 -0.48
CA LYS A 156 -21.86 4.70 -1.64
C LYS A 156 -21.12 4.19 -2.87
N LYS A 157 -21.45 2.96 -3.24
CA LYS A 157 -20.77 2.13 -4.23
C LYS A 157 -20.60 2.90 -5.53
N ASN A 158 -19.37 3.27 -5.88
CA ASN A 158 -19.07 3.46 -7.29
C ASN A 158 -19.22 2.09 -7.96
N ARG A 159 -20.13 2.03 -8.94
CA ARG A 159 -20.56 0.81 -9.66
C ARG A 159 -19.48 0.28 -10.61
N PHE A 160 -18.25 0.04 -10.14
CA PHE A 160 -17.12 -0.34 -11.00
C PHE A 160 -16.95 -1.84 -11.27
N CYS A 161 -17.88 -2.72 -10.85
CA CYS A 161 -17.86 -4.12 -11.30
C CYS A 161 -19.14 -4.60 -11.99
N CYS A 162 -20.21 -3.80 -12.00
CA CYS A 162 -21.43 -4.17 -12.70
C CYS A 162 -22.17 -2.91 -13.19
N LYS A 163 -22.01 -2.55 -14.47
CA LYS A 163 -23.12 -1.92 -15.19
C LYS A 163 -24.18 -3.00 -15.35
N VAL A 164 -25.07 -3.11 -14.36
CA VAL A 164 -26.34 -3.80 -14.55
C VAL A 164 -27.14 -2.95 -15.52
N LYS A 165 -27.09 -3.26 -16.81
CA LYS A 165 -28.11 -2.84 -17.77
C LYS A 165 -29.40 -3.55 -17.33
N LYS A 166 -30.23 -2.84 -16.56
CA LYS A 166 -31.66 -3.11 -16.53
C LYS A 166 -32.19 -2.66 -17.89
N TYR A 167 -32.48 -3.59 -18.78
CA TYR A 167 -33.41 -3.32 -19.86
C TYR A 167 -34.82 -3.52 -19.29
N SER A 168 -35.63 -2.49 -19.49
CA SER A 168 -37.09 -2.49 -19.31
C SER A 168 -37.74 -3.52 -20.22
#